data_AF-A0A9D9YDB0-F1
#
_entry.id   AF-A0A9D9YDB0-F1
#
_cell.length_a   1.000
_cell.length_b   1.000
_cell.length_c   1.000
_cell.angle_alpha   90.00
_cell.angle_beta   90.00
_cell.angle_gamma   90.00
#
_symmetry.space_group_name_H-M   'P 1'
#
loop_
_entity.id
_entity.type
_entity.pdbx_description
1 polymer ?
#
loop_
_entity_poly.entity_id
_entity_poly.type
_entity_poly.pdbx_seq_one_letter_code
_entity_poly.pdbx_strand_id
1 'polypeptide(L)'
;MKRKNLIWTVAIIAVIITFGACDPIEPGFDRTLLIGKWRRPSQVAGAPQGTYEYYRYDATYSDYKLHLKDTTVKVNGATWDTGDDVTEAEAQPFVWTLEKARLTQIHIMEVGGNIPKTYTIRTLTDSTLVCEDDFGTRKSFVKVKN
;
A
#
# COMPACT_ATOMS: atom_id res chain seq x y z
N MET A 1 -9.44 82.63 -7.59
CA MET A 1 -9.08 81.80 -8.76
C MET A 1 -8.88 80.35 -8.32
N LYS A 2 -9.51 79.43 -9.05
CA LYS A 2 -9.21 77.99 -9.24
C LYS A 2 -9.08 77.07 -8.00
N ARG A 3 -10.20 76.37 -7.74
CA ARG A 3 -10.31 75.01 -7.18
C ARG A 3 -9.24 74.06 -7.75
N LYS A 4 -8.79 73.08 -6.95
CA LYS A 4 -8.79 71.64 -7.31
C LYS A 4 -8.32 70.76 -6.14
N ASN A 5 -9.23 69.88 -5.75
CA ASN A 5 -9.12 68.69 -4.91
C ASN A 5 -7.91 67.81 -5.29
N LEU A 6 -7.40 66.98 -4.38
CA LEU A 6 -7.51 65.51 -4.52
C LEU A 6 -6.97 64.78 -3.28
N ILE A 7 -7.88 64.11 -2.57
CA ILE A 7 -7.64 63.11 -1.53
C ILE A 7 -6.95 61.91 -2.20
N TRP A 8 -5.79 61.49 -1.68
CA TRP A 8 -5.08 60.31 -2.20
C TRP A 8 -5.67 59.04 -1.59
N THR A 9 -6.45 58.34 -2.41
CA THR A 9 -7.04 57.04 -2.08
C THR A 9 -6.02 55.90 -2.25
N VAL A 10 -6.11 54.97 -1.31
CA VAL A 10 -5.47 53.65 -1.14
C VAL A 10 -5.19 52.85 -2.42
N ALA A 11 -4.04 52.18 -2.45
CA ALA A 11 -3.90 50.87 -3.10
C ALA A 11 -2.91 49.98 -2.29
N ILE A 12 -3.43 49.30 -1.27
CA ILE A 12 -2.77 48.15 -0.63
C ILE A 12 -2.89 47.00 -1.63
N ILE A 13 -1.80 46.65 -2.30
CA ILE A 13 -1.71 45.41 -3.06
C ILE A 13 -1.10 44.37 -2.13
N ALA A 14 -1.96 43.70 -1.35
CA ALA A 14 -1.61 42.44 -0.74
C ALA A 14 -1.63 41.38 -1.84
N VAL A 15 -0.47 41.06 -2.42
CA VAL A 15 -0.31 39.90 -3.29
C VAL A 15 -0.43 38.67 -2.39
N ILE A 16 -1.64 38.12 -2.28
CA ILE A 16 -1.86 36.81 -1.67
C ILE A 16 -1.36 35.80 -2.71
N ILE A 17 -0.11 35.34 -2.55
CA ILE A 17 0.37 34.16 -3.26
C ILE A 17 -0.29 32.96 -2.60
N THR A 18 -1.49 32.60 -3.05
CA THR A 18 -2.02 31.27 -2.76
C THR A 18 -1.19 30.29 -3.59
N PHE A 19 -0.14 29.73 -2.99
CA PHE A 19 0.38 28.44 -3.43
C PHE A 19 -0.73 27.42 -3.19
N GLY A 20 -1.64 27.29 -4.16
CA GLY A 20 -2.38 26.06 -4.33
C GLY A 20 -1.34 25.01 -4.66
N ALA A 21 -0.84 24.30 -3.65
CA ALA A 21 -0.18 23.01 -3.85
C ALA A 21 -1.26 22.04 -4.35
N CYS A 22 -1.73 22.27 -5.57
CA CYS A 22 -2.33 21.24 -6.38
C CYS A 22 -1.14 20.47 -6.92
N ASP A 23 -0.59 19.59 -6.09
CA ASP A 23 0.24 18.51 -6.62
C ASP A 23 -0.58 17.88 -7.75
N PRO A 24 -0.01 17.67 -8.95
CA PRO A 24 -0.75 17.02 -10.01
C PRO A 24 -1.38 15.76 -9.44
N ILE A 25 -2.70 15.63 -9.63
CA ILE A 25 -3.44 14.44 -9.20
C ILE A 25 -2.86 13.29 -10.02
N GLU A 26 -1.87 12.61 -9.45
CA GLU A 26 -1.33 11.43 -10.09
C GLU A 26 -2.45 10.40 -10.17
N PRO A 27 -2.78 9.89 -11.37
CA PRO A 27 -3.81 8.88 -11.51
C PRO A 27 -3.41 7.66 -10.66
N GLY A 28 -4.18 7.39 -9.62
CA GLY A 28 -3.98 6.23 -8.76
C GLY A 28 -4.43 4.94 -9.43
N PHE A 29 -4.02 3.82 -8.86
CA PHE A 29 -4.55 2.51 -9.28
C PHE A 29 -5.91 2.23 -8.63
N ASP A 30 -6.77 1.53 -9.35
CA ASP A 30 -7.99 0.97 -8.76
C ASP A 30 -7.62 -0.11 -7.74
N ARG A 31 -7.93 0.18 -6.47
CA ARG A 31 -7.62 -0.70 -5.34
C ARG A 31 -8.36 -2.03 -5.40
N THR A 32 -9.50 -2.08 -6.11
CA THR A 32 -10.28 -3.31 -6.24
C THR A 32 -9.54 -4.37 -7.06
N LEU A 33 -8.66 -3.96 -7.98
CA LEU A 33 -7.82 -4.87 -8.77
C LEU A 33 -6.85 -5.66 -7.89
N LEU A 34 -6.39 -5.07 -6.77
CA LEU A 34 -5.46 -5.72 -5.84
C LEU A 34 -6.14 -6.84 -5.03
N ILE A 35 -7.45 -6.77 -4.82
CA ILE A 35 -8.19 -7.75 -4.03
C ILE A 35 -8.07 -9.15 -4.65
N GLY A 36 -7.79 -10.15 -3.82
CA GLY A 36 -7.60 -11.54 -4.21
C GLY A 36 -6.23 -12.10 -3.82
N LYS A 37 -5.93 -13.31 -4.32
CA LYS A 37 -4.67 -14.01 -4.07
C LYS A 37 -3.69 -13.78 -5.22
N TRP A 38 -2.44 -13.55 -4.86
CA TRP A 38 -1.33 -13.29 -5.75
C TRP A 38 -0.19 -14.21 -5.40
N ARG A 39 0.55 -14.68 -6.40
CA ARG A 39 1.70 -15.56 -6.19
C ARG A 39 2.90 -15.18 -7.03
N ARG A 40 4.07 -15.52 -6.55
CA ARG A 40 5.33 -15.55 -7.30
C ARG A 40 6.16 -16.74 -6.83
N PRO A 41 7.18 -17.18 -7.58
CA PRO A 41 8.06 -18.26 -7.13
C PRO A 41 8.63 -17.96 -5.74
N SER A 42 8.70 -18.99 -4.89
CA SER A 42 9.27 -18.87 -3.54
C SER A 42 10.68 -18.27 -3.60
N GLN A 43 11.02 -17.45 -2.60
CA GLN A 43 12.37 -16.87 -2.46
C GLN A 43 13.18 -17.54 -1.35
N VAL A 44 12.63 -18.60 -0.73
CA VAL A 44 13.32 -19.37 0.31
C VAL A 44 14.49 -20.12 -0.32
N ALA A 45 15.67 -19.98 0.27
CA ALA A 45 16.88 -20.61 -0.24
C ALA A 45 16.76 -22.14 -0.15
N GLY A 46 16.90 -22.83 -1.28
CA GLY A 46 16.76 -24.29 -1.35
C GLY A 46 15.31 -24.79 -1.43
N ALA A 47 14.33 -23.89 -1.58
CA ALA A 47 12.94 -24.29 -1.76
C ALA A 47 12.77 -25.19 -3.00
N PRO A 48 11.93 -26.24 -2.93
CA PRO A 48 11.62 -27.09 -4.07
C PRO A 48 11.04 -26.28 -5.24
N GLN A 49 11.34 -26.72 -6.48
CA GLN A 49 10.72 -26.14 -7.66
C GLN A 49 9.18 -26.30 -7.59
N GLY A 50 8.44 -25.27 -8.00
CA GLY A 50 6.98 -25.27 -7.95
C GLY A 50 6.39 -24.83 -6.61
N THR A 51 7.22 -24.34 -5.69
CA THR A 51 6.77 -23.62 -4.49
C THR A 51 6.65 -22.12 -4.75
N TYR A 52 5.78 -21.46 -4.00
CA TYR A 52 5.41 -20.07 -4.24
C TYR A 52 5.27 -19.29 -2.94
N GLU A 53 5.67 -18.02 -3.00
CA GLU A 53 5.26 -16.99 -2.05
C GLU A 53 3.90 -16.44 -2.49
N TYR A 54 2.98 -16.36 -1.54
CA TYR A 54 1.61 -15.90 -1.75
C TYR A 54 1.30 -14.68 -0.90
N TYR A 55 0.49 -13.79 -1.45
CA TYR A 55 -0.16 -12.69 -0.74
C TYR A 55 -1.66 -12.75 -1.02
N ARG A 56 -2.48 -12.54 0.02
CA ARG A 56 -3.92 -12.33 -0.10
C ARG A 56 -4.25 -10.91 0.37
N TYR A 57 -4.99 -10.17 -0.44
CA TYR A 57 -5.54 -8.86 -0.09
C TYR A 57 -7.05 -8.97 -0.02
N ASP A 58 -7.61 -8.71 1.15
CA ASP A 58 -9.03 -8.82 1.43
C ASP A 58 -9.71 -7.44 1.32
N ALA A 59 -10.96 -7.42 0.85
CA ALA A 59 -11.75 -6.21 0.69
C ALA A 59 -12.15 -5.56 2.02
N THR A 60 -12.20 -6.37 3.08
CA THR A 60 -12.71 -6.01 4.40
C THR A 60 -11.75 -6.47 5.48
N TYR A 61 -11.79 -5.79 6.63
CA TYR A 61 -11.07 -6.25 7.80
C TYR A 61 -11.73 -7.46 8.44
N SER A 62 -10.92 -8.40 8.93
CA SER A 62 -11.31 -9.51 9.78
C SER A 62 -10.63 -9.39 11.16
N ASP A 63 -11.22 -10.05 12.15
CA ASP A 63 -10.62 -10.21 13.47
C ASP A 63 -9.55 -11.29 13.44
N TYR A 64 -8.36 -10.96 13.93
CA TYR A 64 -7.26 -11.89 14.12
C TYR A 64 -6.86 -11.90 15.60
N LYS A 65 -6.92 -13.07 16.23
CA LYS A 65 -6.48 -13.26 17.62
C LYS A 65 -4.97 -13.50 17.63
N LEU A 66 -4.24 -12.66 18.36
CA LEU A 66 -2.83 -12.94 18.63
C LEU A 66 -2.77 -14.06 19.68
N HIS A 67 -2.22 -15.21 19.32
CA HIS A 67 -2.17 -16.35 20.25
C HIS A 67 -1.31 -16.07 21.49
N LEU A 68 -0.28 -15.23 21.36
CA LEU A 68 0.67 -14.92 22.45
C LEU A 68 0.26 -13.71 23.30
N LYS A 69 -0.75 -12.96 22.89
CA LYS A 69 -1.29 -11.81 23.61
C LYS A 69 -2.79 -11.88 23.46
N ASP A 70 -3.50 -12.28 24.51
CA ASP A 70 -4.97 -12.40 24.54
C ASP A 70 -5.65 -11.08 24.12
N THR A 71 -5.67 -10.84 22.81
CA THR A 71 -5.90 -9.55 22.18
C THR A 71 -6.26 -9.84 20.73
N THR A 72 -7.26 -9.12 20.25
CA THR A 72 -7.72 -9.21 18.87
C THR A 72 -7.32 -7.94 18.15
N VAL A 73 -6.78 -8.09 16.94
CA VAL A 73 -6.46 -6.99 16.03
C VAL A 73 -7.25 -7.14 14.73
N LYS A 74 -7.43 -6.04 14.01
CA LYS A 74 -8.05 -6.05 12.69
C LYS A 74 -6.99 -6.20 11.61
N VAL A 75 -7.20 -7.11 10.67
CA VAL A 75 -6.29 -7.40 9.55
C VAL A 75 -7.08 -7.49 8.25
N ASN A 76 -6.47 -7.21 7.11
CA ASN A 76 -7.15 -7.29 5.80
C ASN A 76 -6.24 -7.91 4.73
N GLY A 77 -5.19 -8.63 5.13
CA GLY A 77 -4.38 -9.43 4.23
C GLY A 77 -3.52 -10.42 4.99
N ALA A 78 -2.90 -11.33 4.23
CA ALA A 78 -2.03 -12.36 4.77
C ALA A 78 -0.98 -12.80 3.75
N THR A 79 0.16 -13.28 4.23
CA THR A 79 1.25 -13.82 3.38
C THR A 79 1.70 -15.18 3.89
N TRP A 80 2.05 -16.08 2.98
CA TRP A 80 2.63 -17.38 3.29
C TRP A 80 3.57 -17.80 2.16
N ASP A 81 4.50 -18.72 2.43
CA ASP A 81 5.42 -19.25 1.42
C ASP A 81 5.46 -20.77 1.55
N THR A 82 5.01 -21.47 0.50
CA THR A 82 4.99 -22.94 0.51
C THR A 82 6.39 -23.54 0.35
N GLY A 83 7.40 -22.73 0.03
CA GLY A 83 8.80 -23.13 0.06
C GLY A 83 9.36 -23.24 1.47
N ASP A 84 8.71 -22.61 2.45
CA ASP A 84 9.02 -22.70 3.88
C ASP A 84 8.04 -23.64 4.62
N ASP A 85 7.28 -24.46 3.88
CA ASP A 85 6.20 -25.32 4.39
C ASP A 85 5.10 -24.57 5.17
N VAL A 86 4.94 -23.26 4.91
CA VAL A 86 3.91 -22.44 5.54
C VAL A 86 2.67 -22.41 4.65
N THR A 87 1.54 -22.87 5.19
CA THR A 87 0.25 -22.89 4.49
C THR A 87 -0.54 -21.59 4.69
N GLU A 88 -1.64 -21.42 3.94
CA GLU A 88 -2.52 -20.26 4.13
C GLU A 88 -3.17 -20.22 5.53
N ALA A 89 -3.34 -21.37 6.19
CA ALA A 89 -3.86 -21.45 7.55
C ALA A 89 -2.88 -20.89 8.60
N GLU A 90 -1.59 -20.92 8.28
CA GLU A 90 -0.48 -20.42 9.11
C GLU A 90 0.02 -19.06 8.61
N ALA A 91 -0.68 -18.46 7.64
CA ALA A 91 -0.24 -17.24 6.98
C ALA A 91 -0.05 -16.10 7.99
N GLN A 92 1.06 -15.37 7.84
CA GLN A 92 1.32 -14.20 8.64
C GLN A 92 0.39 -13.06 8.22
N PRO A 93 -0.46 -12.54 9.13
CA PRO A 93 -1.40 -11.50 8.79
C PRO A 93 -0.74 -10.13 8.68
N PHE A 94 -1.35 -9.26 7.91
CA PHE A 94 -0.97 -7.85 7.80
C PHE A 94 -2.18 -6.95 7.57
N VAL A 95 -1.98 -5.66 7.80
CA VAL A 95 -2.87 -4.60 7.32
C VAL A 95 -2.28 -3.99 6.06
N TRP A 96 -3.09 -3.75 5.03
CA TRP A 96 -2.65 -3.07 3.81
C TRP A 96 -3.47 -1.84 3.45
N THR A 97 -2.79 -0.89 2.82
CA THR A 97 -3.39 0.29 2.17
C THR A 97 -2.77 0.50 0.79
N LEU A 98 -3.54 1.07 -0.13
CA LEU A 98 -3.04 1.50 -1.44
C LEU A 98 -3.51 2.92 -1.69
N GLU A 99 -2.58 3.85 -1.71
CA GLU A 99 -2.82 5.27 -1.93
C GLU A 99 -2.03 5.71 -3.17
N LYS A 100 -2.75 6.13 -4.23
CA LYS A 100 -2.17 6.36 -5.56
C LYS A 100 -1.43 5.10 -6.06
N ALA A 101 -0.10 5.12 -6.07
CA ALA A 101 0.76 3.99 -6.41
C ALA A 101 1.49 3.39 -5.20
N ARG A 102 1.28 3.91 -3.99
CA ARG A 102 2.00 3.46 -2.80
C ARG A 102 1.20 2.37 -2.08
N LEU A 103 1.69 1.13 -2.16
CA LEU A 103 1.19 -0.01 -1.40
C LEU A 103 1.97 -0.07 -0.08
N THR A 104 1.26 -0.02 1.04
CA THR A 104 1.84 -0.26 2.37
C THR A 104 1.28 -1.54 2.94
N GLN A 105 2.14 -2.40 3.48
CA GLN A 105 1.80 -3.60 4.23
C GLN A 105 2.39 -3.48 5.63
N ILE A 106 1.58 -3.62 6.67
CA ILE A 106 2.00 -3.59 8.07
C ILE A 106 1.83 -4.99 8.61
N HIS A 107 2.91 -5.77 8.64
CA HIS A 107 2.89 -7.14 9.16
C HIS A 107 2.78 -7.14 10.68
N ILE A 108 1.85 -7.93 11.20
CA ILE A 108 1.61 -8.05 12.64
C ILE A 108 2.45 -9.22 13.16
N MET A 109 3.23 -8.98 14.21
CA MET A 109 4.06 -10.01 14.86
C MET A 109 3.32 -10.62 16.05
N GLU A 110 3.38 -11.93 16.24
CA GLU A 110 2.69 -12.61 17.34
C GLU A 110 3.15 -12.14 18.73
N VAL A 111 4.46 -11.93 18.90
CA VAL A 111 5.06 -11.40 20.14
C VAL A 111 4.83 -9.90 20.33
N GLY A 112 4.17 -9.25 19.37
CA GLY A 112 3.93 -7.81 19.30
C GLY A 112 4.99 -7.05 18.51
N GLY A 113 4.63 -5.83 18.12
CA GLY A 113 5.37 -5.03 17.14
C GLY A 113 4.83 -5.22 15.73
N ASN A 114 5.13 -4.25 14.88
CA ASN A 114 4.65 -4.20 13.50
C ASN A 114 5.84 -3.97 12.57
N ILE A 115 5.91 -4.70 11.46
CA ILE A 115 6.95 -4.53 10.43
C ILE A 115 6.31 -3.91 9.19
N PRO A 116 6.52 -2.60 8.93
CA PRO A 116 6.04 -1.97 7.72
C PRO A 116 6.90 -2.35 6.52
N LYS A 117 6.25 -2.67 5.40
CA LYS A 117 6.84 -2.80 4.07
C LYS A 117 6.10 -1.87 3.12
N THR A 118 6.85 -1.06 2.39
CA THR A 118 6.32 -0.12 1.41
C THR A 118 6.77 -0.55 0.03
N TYR A 119 5.86 -0.43 -0.94
CA TYR A 119 6.14 -0.62 -2.35
C TYR A 119 5.53 0.49 -3.20
N THR A 120 6.20 0.82 -4.30
CA THR A 120 5.63 1.55 -5.42
C THR A 120 5.09 0.56 -6.45
N ILE A 121 3.78 0.59 -6.70
CA ILE A 121 3.13 -0.17 -7.77
C ILE A 121 3.56 0.40 -9.12
N ARG A 122 4.14 -0.46 -9.96
CA ARG A 122 4.52 -0.15 -11.34
C ARG A 122 3.48 -0.66 -12.34
N THR A 123 2.77 -1.73 -11.99
CA THR A 123 1.71 -2.31 -12.82
C THR A 123 0.68 -2.97 -11.92
N LEU A 124 -0.60 -2.67 -12.14
CA LEU A 124 -1.72 -3.38 -11.53
C LEU A 124 -2.80 -3.60 -12.59
N THR A 125 -3.12 -4.86 -12.84
CA THR A 125 -4.17 -5.32 -13.77
C THR A 125 -4.93 -6.48 -13.12
N ASP A 126 -5.91 -7.07 -13.81
CA ASP A 126 -6.64 -8.24 -13.32
C ASP A 126 -5.78 -9.50 -13.14
N SER A 127 -4.56 -9.54 -13.69
CA SER A 127 -3.73 -10.76 -13.66
C SER A 127 -2.29 -10.54 -13.26
N THR A 128 -1.82 -9.28 -13.30
CA THR A 128 -0.42 -8.92 -13.07
C THR A 128 -0.31 -7.79 -12.05
N LEU A 129 0.53 -8.01 -11.04
CA LEU A 129 0.95 -7.04 -10.04
C LEU A 129 2.47 -6.93 -10.11
N VAL A 130 2.98 -5.74 -10.41
CA VAL A 130 4.41 -5.43 -10.33
C VAL A 130 4.59 -4.30 -9.34
N CYS A 131 5.42 -4.55 -8.33
CA CYS A 131 5.75 -3.57 -7.30
C CYS A 131 7.27 -3.48 -7.12
N GLU A 132 7.74 -2.33 -6.65
CA GLU A 132 9.15 -2.02 -6.44
C GLU A 132 9.32 -1.52 -5.01
N ASP A 133 10.26 -2.09 -4.26
CA ASP A 133 10.55 -1.61 -2.91
C ASP A 133 11.45 -0.36 -2.92
N ASP A 134 11.67 0.21 -1.74
CA ASP A 134 12.47 1.43 -1.56
C ASP A 134 13.97 1.22 -1.92
N PHE A 135 14.41 -0.02 -2.15
CA PHE A 135 15.75 -0.36 -2.63
C PHE A 135 15.81 -0.56 -4.15
N GLY A 136 14.69 -0.36 -4.86
CA GLY A 136 14.60 -0.55 -6.31
C GLY A 136 14.40 -1.99 -6.75
N THR A 137 14.17 -2.93 -5.82
CA THR A 137 13.96 -4.34 -6.17
C THR A 137 12.53 -4.54 -6.66
N ARG A 138 12.39 -5.02 -7.90
CA ARG A 138 11.08 -5.33 -8.49
C ARG A 138 10.62 -6.73 -8.13
N LYS A 139 9.34 -6.84 -7.79
CA LYS A 139 8.63 -8.08 -7.56
C LYS A 139 7.44 -8.16 -8.52
N SER A 140 7.30 -9.28 -9.20
CA SER A 140 6.19 -9.55 -10.11
C SER A 140 5.38 -10.73 -9.61
N PHE A 141 4.07 -10.55 -9.55
CA PHE A 141 3.12 -11.53 -9.09
C PHE A 141 2.05 -11.77 -10.15
N VAL A 142 1.56 -13.00 -10.18
CA VAL A 142 0.42 -13.42 -11.01
C VAL A 142 -0.78 -13.65 -10.10
N LYS A 143 -1.95 -13.18 -10.52
CA LYS A 143 -3.19 -13.42 -9.78
C LYS A 143 -3.55 -14.91 -9.82
N VAL A 144 -3.87 -15.49 -8.67
CA VAL A 144 -4.36 -16.86 -8.59
C VAL A 144 -5.81 -16.85 -9.04
N LYS A 145 -6.12 -17.60 -10.10
CA LYS A 145 -7.50 -17.79 -10.54
C LYS A 145 -8.17 -18.77 -9.58
N ASN A 146 -9.37 -18.41 -9.14
CA ASN A 146 -10.26 -19.32 -8.43
C ASN A 146 -10.83 -20.36 -9.39
#